data_AF-A0A5N6Y431-F1
#
_entry.id   AF-A0A5N6Y431-F1
#
_cell.length_a   1.000
_cell.length_b   1.000
_cell.length_c   1.000
_cell.angle_alpha   90.00
_cell.angle_beta   90.00
_cell.angle_gamma   90.00
#
_symmetry.space_group_name_H-M   'P 1'
#
loop_
_entity.id
_entity.type
_entity.pdbx_description
1 polymer ?
#
loop_
_entity_poly.entity_id
_entity_poly.type
_entity_poly.pdbx_seq_one_letter_code
_entity_poly.pdbx_strand_id
1 'polypeptide(L)'
;MRTAASTGLCLGLASMASAVMYGYNHVPLIKDTEIVAGAFENVKDIELLSPAFLTPNVRLPGFPNGTQGPSSQDDMEAFLEQLADRNDYMTYRTANFTSEEDRSFPYVHLSAGHSVSKVRVWIQGAVHGNEPAGDEATQALLGKFDGDREWAASILDKLELVVLPRYNPDGVFYFQRTLPTNYDPNRDHIKLARQQTRDIKQLMNKFNPHVIVDMHEYFAGQPFGEGQYVHGSDGLYSAAKNLNINENIRKLSEELFAKNIAEDMNAAGMRAEPYVTGSSAASGSNFVADFAEAGTDGKIGRNAMGLTQAVVFLLEMRGIAIADQEFQRRTAAGLTMLGSIVQTAADNADEVLKTVQDGIKEFIASDNDIIITDYSKTEIRPFAMVNVKNGSIVYPPVRFASTTPSFANLTRSRPEAYLIPVAWADLAERLKVSGLEVETLDKPFEGTVEALTITSAEVDTSYYEGVIRVTTTTETSEREVRLPAGSFRVSTRQKNAALAMVALEPENIDSYVSFNIVPVEESDEYPIFRIMS
;
A
#
# COMPACT_ATOMS: atom_id res chain seq x y z
N MET A 1 14.63 -38.97 -30.54
CA MET A 1 14.97 -39.23 -29.12
C MET A 1 15.31 -37.90 -28.47
N ARG A 2 14.32 -37.25 -27.86
CA ARG A 2 14.49 -36.09 -26.98
C ARG A 2 14.38 -36.62 -25.55
N THR A 3 15.42 -36.49 -24.75
CA THR A 3 15.43 -36.87 -23.34
C THR A 3 14.73 -35.79 -22.53
N ALA A 4 13.64 -36.18 -21.89
CA ALA A 4 12.89 -35.38 -20.94
C ALA A 4 13.76 -35.00 -19.74
N ALA A 5 13.85 -33.71 -19.44
CA ALA A 5 14.30 -33.23 -18.14
C ALA A 5 13.06 -33.13 -17.25
N SER A 6 12.99 -34.03 -16.27
CA SER A 6 12.00 -34.04 -15.20
C SER A 6 12.24 -32.87 -14.26
N THR A 7 11.49 -31.79 -14.42
CA THR A 7 11.40 -30.71 -13.44
C THR A 7 10.58 -31.24 -12.25
N GLY A 8 11.25 -31.42 -11.12
CA GLY A 8 10.63 -31.87 -9.89
C GLY A 8 9.61 -30.85 -9.39
N LEU A 9 8.35 -31.26 -9.42
CA LEU A 9 7.23 -30.72 -8.66
C LEU A 9 7.62 -30.63 -7.17
N CYS A 10 7.79 -29.43 -6.63
CA CYS A 10 7.66 -29.19 -5.19
C CYS A 10 6.31 -28.53 -4.94
N LEU A 11 5.26 -29.35 -4.99
CA LEU A 11 3.93 -29.01 -4.52
C LEU A 11 3.83 -29.39 -3.05
N GLY A 12 3.53 -28.39 -2.21
CA GLY A 12 2.80 -28.55 -0.94
C GLY A 12 3.59 -29.05 0.26
N LEU A 13 3.81 -28.15 1.23
CA LEU A 13 3.22 -28.23 2.58
C LEU A 13 3.91 -27.25 3.53
N ALA A 14 3.47 -26.00 3.49
CA ALA A 14 3.29 -25.21 4.71
C ALA A 14 2.16 -24.19 4.55
N SER A 15 1.10 -24.53 3.80
CA SER A 15 -0.23 -24.14 4.24
C SER A 15 -0.64 -25.13 5.34
N MET A 16 -0.04 -24.99 6.52
CA MET A 16 -0.89 -25.07 7.71
C MET A 16 -1.76 -23.81 7.62
N ALA A 17 -2.72 -23.80 6.68
CA ALA A 17 -3.84 -22.90 6.78
C ALA A 17 -4.56 -23.41 8.02
N SER A 18 -4.17 -22.91 9.19
CA SER A 18 -5.11 -22.81 10.29
C SER A 18 -6.38 -22.28 9.65
N ALA A 19 -7.46 -23.07 9.71
CA ALA A 19 -8.71 -22.66 9.12
C ALA A 19 -9.00 -21.25 9.64
N VAL A 20 -9.08 -20.29 8.71
CA VAL A 20 -9.39 -18.91 9.10
C VAL A 20 -10.73 -18.94 9.81
N MET A 21 -10.77 -18.40 11.02
CA MET A 21 -12.00 -18.25 11.78
C MET A 21 -12.52 -16.83 11.62
N TYR A 22 -13.72 -16.58 12.11
CA TYR A 22 -14.26 -15.24 12.22
C TYR A 22 -13.56 -14.52 13.38
N GLY A 23 -12.80 -13.45 13.09
CA GLY A 23 -11.97 -12.76 14.07
C GLY A 23 -10.86 -13.64 14.66
N TYR A 24 -10.00 -13.08 15.51
CA TYR A 24 -8.97 -13.81 16.28
C TYR A 24 -7.97 -14.64 15.45
N ASN A 25 -7.74 -14.29 14.17
CA ASN A 25 -6.74 -14.96 13.33
C ASN A 25 -5.32 -14.46 13.64
N HIS A 26 -4.89 -14.61 14.89
CA HIS A 26 -3.61 -14.13 15.37
C HIS A 26 -2.45 -14.85 14.67
N VAL A 27 -1.39 -14.10 14.36
CA VAL A 27 -0.11 -14.70 13.99
C VAL A 27 0.53 -15.37 15.22
N PRO A 28 1.24 -16.50 15.06
CA PRO A 28 1.98 -17.08 16.18
C PRO A 28 2.97 -16.08 16.79
N LEU A 29 2.98 -15.99 18.12
CA LEU A 29 3.96 -15.20 18.85
C LEU A 29 5.33 -15.90 18.81
N ILE A 30 6.31 -15.23 18.22
CA ILE A 30 7.70 -15.69 18.10
C ILE A 30 8.60 -14.52 18.50
N LYS A 31 8.80 -14.34 19.81
CA LYS A 31 9.70 -13.29 20.33
C LYS A 31 11.15 -13.60 19.96
N ASP A 32 11.90 -12.55 19.67
CA ASP A 32 13.34 -12.62 19.53
C ASP A 32 14.00 -13.05 20.83
N THR A 33 15.13 -13.75 20.69
CA THR A 33 16.02 -14.00 21.81
C THR A 33 16.62 -12.69 22.32
N GLU A 34 17.09 -12.66 23.57
CA GLU A 34 17.78 -11.49 24.12
C GLU A 34 18.98 -11.04 23.25
N ILE A 35 19.63 -11.99 22.57
CA ILE A 35 20.75 -11.74 21.66
C ILE A 35 20.31 -10.92 20.44
N VAL A 36 19.19 -11.29 19.81
CA VAL A 36 18.65 -10.55 18.66
C VAL A 36 18.03 -9.24 19.11
N ALA A 37 17.27 -9.26 20.21
CA ALA A 37 16.62 -8.07 20.74
C ALA A 37 17.62 -6.99 21.19
N GLY A 38 18.82 -7.37 21.62
CA GLY A 38 19.92 -6.45 21.92
C GLY A 38 20.41 -5.63 20.72
N ALA A 39 20.08 -6.02 19.48
CA ALA A 39 20.34 -5.20 18.29
C ALA A 39 19.33 -4.06 18.10
N PHE A 40 18.25 -4.05 18.87
CA PHE A 40 17.08 -3.18 18.73
C PHE A 40 16.77 -2.45 20.06
N GLU A 41 17.80 -1.97 20.74
CA GLU A 41 17.63 -1.18 21.98
C GLU A 41 16.86 0.12 21.75
N ASN A 42 16.08 0.52 22.77
CA ASN A 42 15.28 1.74 22.75
C ASN A 42 16.13 2.98 22.41
N VAL A 43 15.55 3.86 21.59
CA VAL A 43 16.12 5.16 21.25
C VAL A 43 15.72 6.19 22.30
N LYS A 44 16.69 6.97 22.82
CA LYS A 44 16.46 7.87 23.97
C LYS A 44 16.00 9.27 23.58
N ASP A 45 16.31 9.71 22.36
CA ASP A 45 16.10 11.10 21.92
C ASP A 45 14.81 11.29 21.10
N ILE A 46 13.94 10.27 21.06
CA ILE A 46 12.63 10.31 20.38
C ILE A 46 11.54 10.12 21.42
N GLU A 47 10.80 11.20 21.68
CA GLU A 47 9.62 11.18 22.54
C GLU A 47 8.41 10.64 21.76
N LEU A 48 7.70 9.68 22.35
CA LEU A 48 6.52 9.07 21.76
C LEU A 48 5.27 9.54 22.51
N LEU A 49 4.53 10.43 21.88
CA LEU A 49 3.35 11.08 22.44
C LEU A 49 2.07 10.43 21.90
N SER A 50 1.80 9.19 22.32
CA SER A 50 0.60 8.44 21.95
C SER A 50 0.03 7.65 23.14
N PRO A 51 -1.21 7.16 23.09
CA PRO A 51 -1.87 6.53 24.25
C PRO A 51 -1.06 5.43 24.92
N ALA A 52 -0.42 4.56 24.13
CA ALA A 52 0.35 3.43 24.64
C ALA A 52 1.66 3.85 25.36
N PHE A 53 2.13 5.08 25.17
CA PHE A 53 3.37 5.59 25.74
C PHE A 53 3.13 6.64 26.84
N LEU A 54 2.10 7.48 26.70
CA LEU A 54 1.70 8.47 27.70
C LEU A 54 1.08 7.82 28.94
N THR A 55 0.36 6.73 28.74
CA THR A 55 -0.33 6.00 29.81
C THR A 55 -0.02 4.51 29.72
N PRO A 56 1.19 4.05 30.09
CA PRO A 56 1.56 2.64 29.94
C PRO A 56 0.63 1.65 30.67
N ASN A 57 -0.07 2.13 31.71
CA ASN A 57 -1.05 1.34 32.46
C ASN A 57 -2.35 1.06 31.68
N VAL A 58 -2.62 1.77 30.57
CA VAL A 58 -3.79 1.48 29.70
C VAL A 58 -3.49 0.40 28.66
N ARG A 59 -2.24 -0.10 28.59
CA ARG A 59 -1.90 -1.18 27.66
C ARG A 59 -2.75 -2.41 27.92
N LEU A 60 -3.38 -2.92 26.87
CA LEU A 60 -4.28 -4.05 26.99
C LEU A 60 -3.50 -5.29 27.47
N PRO A 61 -4.08 -6.09 28.39
CA PRO A 61 -3.38 -7.22 29.01
C PRO A 61 -2.99 -8.32 28.01
N GLY A 62 -3.67 -8.40 26.86
CA GLY A 62 -3.33 -9.33 25.79
C GLY A 62 -2.14 -8.91 24.92
N PHE A 63 -1.63 -7.68 25.05
CA PHE A 63 -0.55 -7.17 24.20
C PHE A 63 0.75 -7.96 24.34
N PRO A 64 1.27 -8.28 25.54
CA PRO A 64 2.50 -9.07 25.67
C PRO A 64 2.44 -10.49 25.07
N ASN A 65 1.21 -11.00 24.89
CA ASN A 65 0.93 -12.33 24.36
C ASN A 65 0.49 -12.32 22.88
N GLY A 66 0.45 -11.15 22.23
CA GLY A 66 0.05 -11.02 20.82
C GLY A 66 -1.40 -11.39 20.56
N THR A 67 -2.30 -11.05 21.49
CA THR A 67 -3.76 -11.33 21.38
C THR A 67 -4.61 -10.06 21.40
N GLN A 68 -3.99 -8.90 21.68
CA GLN A 68 -4.59 -7.58 21.68
C GLN A 68 -3.53 -6.54 21.28
N GLY A 69 -3.95 -5.39 20.76
CA GLY A 69 -3.08 -4.24 20.53
C GLY A 69 -2.70 -3.48 21.80
N PRO A 70 -1.86 -2.44 21.70
CA PRO A 70 -1.36 -1.67 22.84
C PRO A 70 -2.36 -0.67 23.41
N SER A 71 -3.41 -0.29 22.68
CA SER A 71 -4.42 0.69 23.08
C SER A 71 -5.79 0.31 22.54
N SER A 72 -6.86 0.60 23.29
CA SER A 72 -8.23 0.34 22.83
C SER A 72 -8.68 1.36 21.76
N GLN A 73 -9.86 1.16 21.18
CA GLN A 73 -10.49 2.18 20.32
C GLN A 73 -10.83 3.43 21.14
N ASP A 74 -11.40 3.25 22.32
CA ASP A 74 -11.82 4.34 23.21
C ASP A 74 -10.63 5.18 23.68
N ASP A 75 -9.49 4.56 24.01
CA ASP A 75 -8.27 5.29 24.40
C ASP A 75 -7.74 6.17 23.26
N MET A 76 -7.78 5.65 22.03
CA MET A 76 -7.36 6.39 20.84
C MET A 76 -8.34 7.54 20.55
N GLU A 77 -9.65 7.29 20.57
CA GLU A 77 -10.67 8.34 20.35
C GLU A 77 -10.56 9.45 21.40
N ALA A 78 -10.47 9.10 22.68
CA ALA A 78 -10.32 10.07 23.77
C ALA A 78 -9.03 10.90 23.64
N PHE A 79 -7.93 10.28 23.17
CA PHE A 79 -6.69 10.99 22.90
C PHE A 79 -6.84 11.98 21.74
N LEU A 80 -7.46 11.58 20.62
CA LEU A 80 -7.67 12.47 19.49
C LEU A 80 -8.60 13.65 19.83
N GLU A 81 -9.67 13.40 20.57
CA GLU A 81 -10.59 14.46 21.05
C GLU A 81 -9.85 15.47 21.93
N GLN A 82 -9.05 15.01 22.89
CA GLN A 82 -8.26 15.90 23.76
C GLN A 82 -7.25 16.75 22.98
N LEU A 83 -6.62 16.18 21.95
CA LEU A 83 -5.72 16.92 21.06
C LEU A 83 -6.47 18.00 20.27
N ALA A 84 -7.65 17.68 19.73
CA ALA A 84 -8.47 18.64 18.99
C ALA A 84 -9.01 19.77 19.88
N ASP A 85 -9.43 19.46 21.12
CA ASP A 85 -9.98 20.44 22.05
C ASP A 85 -8.97 21.52 22.46
N ARG A 86 -7.67 21.20 22.48
CA ARG A 86 -6.59 22.12 22.89
C ARG A 86 -5.82 22.76 21.73
N ASN A 87 -6.11 22.39 20.49
CA ASN A 87 -5.45 22.93 19.29
C ASN A 87 -6.47 23.44 18.27
N ASP A 88 -6.47 24.74 18.01
CA ASP A 88 -7.30 25.40 17.02
C ASP A 88 -7.05 24.95 15.58
N TYR A 89 -5.89 24.35 15.32
CA TYR A 89 -5.53 23.78 14.02
C TYR A 89 -5.82 22.28 13.88
N MET A 90 -6.38 21.61 14.90
CA MET A 90 -6.77 20.20 14.83
C MET A 90 -8.29 20.08 14.92
N THR A 91 -8.91 19.34 13.99
CA THR A 91 -10.33 19.02 14.04
C THR A 91 -10.52 17.50 14.09
N TYR A 92 -11.02 17.00 15.21
CA TYR A 92 -11.52 15.63 15.31
C TYR A 92 -12.80 15.47 14.48
N ARG A 93 -12.88 14.40 13.70
CA ARG A 93 -14.06 14.03 12.91
C ARG A 93 -14.25 12.52 12.96
N THR A 94 -15.50 12.10 12.85
CA THR A 94 -15.86 10.69 12.61
C THR A 94 -16.42 10.58 11.20
N ALA A 95 -15.96 9.62 10.42
CA ALA A 95 -16.50 9.37 9.10
C ALA A 95 -17.98 8.95 9.17
N ASN A 96 -18.74 9.19 8.11
CA ASN A 96 -20.17 8.88 8.03
C ASN A 96 -20.46 7.42 7.62
N PHE A 97 -19.55 6.52 7.92
CA PHE A 97 -19.60 5.08 7.66
C PHE A 97 -18.88 4.34 8.78
N THR A 98 -19.11 3.03 8.88
CA THR A 98 -18.56 2.16 9.93
C THR A 98 -17.81 0.99 9.33
N SER A 99 -17.06 0.28 10.18
CA SER A 99 -16.38 -0.96 9.81
C SER A 99 -17.38 -2.12 9.59
N GLU A 100 -16.88 -3.32 9.26
CA GLU A 100 -17.75 -4.49 9.06
C GLU A 100 -18.47 -4.93 10.35
N GLU A 101 -17.99 -4.50 11.52
CA GLU A 101 -18.62 -4.70 12.83
C GLU A 101 -19.04 -3.38 13.51
N ASP A 102 -19.42 -2.38 12.71
CA ASP A 102 -20.01 -1.14 13.21
C ASP A 102 -19.08 -0.25 14.08
N ARG A 103 -17.76 -0.46 14.04
CA ARG A 103 -16.80 0.43 14.70
C ARG A 103 -16.63 1.73 13.93
N SER A 104 -16.40 2.82 14.67
CA SER A 104 -16.26 4.16 14.12
C SER A 104 -14.91 4.35 13.40
N PHE A 105 -14.88 5.30 12.45
CA PHE A 105 -13.65 5.75 11.77
C PHE A 105 -13.32 7.19 12.16
N PRO A 106 -12.66 7.41 13.31
CA PRO A 106 -12.21 8.72 13.71
C PRO A 106 -10.97 9.11 12.90
N TYR A 107 -10.88 10.39 12.54
CA TYR A 107 -9.71 10.96 11.88
C TYR A 107 -9.52 12.42 12.32
N VAL A 108 -8.27 12.88 12.28
CA VAL A 108 -7.92 14.27 12.59
C VAL A 108 -7.58 15.00 11.30
N HIS A 109 -8.21 16.15 11.10
CA HIS A 109 -7.84 17.10 10.06
C HIS A 109 -6.99 18.22 10.67
N LEU A 110 -5.77 18.41 10.17
CA LEU A 110 -4.85 19.47 10.59
C LEU A 110 -4.77 20.54 9.51
N SER A 111 -5.17 21.76 9.84
CA SER A 111 -5.09 22.89 8.91
C SER A 111 -5.01 24.21 9.70
N ALA A 112 -4.04 25.05 9.36
CA ALA A 112 -3.85 26.39 9.94
C ALA A 112 -3.51 27.42 8.85
N GLY A 113 -3.78 28.71 9.09
CA GLY A 113 -3.42 29.77 8.15
C GLY A 113 -4.32 29.84 6.90
N HIS A 114 -4.08 30.86 6.07
CA HIS A 114 -4.96 31.24 4.95
C HIS A 114 -4.34 30.97 3.56
N SER A 115 -3.24 30.20 3.50
CA SER A 115 -2.62 29.85 2.22
C SER A 115 -3.56 28.98 1.39
N VAL A 116 -3.82 29.41 0.16
CA VAL A 116 -4.74 28.72 -0.77
C VAL A 116 -4.09 27.58 -1.56
N SER A 117 -2.77 27.39 -1.43
CA SER A 117 -2.00 26.40 -2.19
C SER A 117 -1.11 25.56 -1.27
N LYS A 118 -1.73 24.66 -0.49
CA LYS A 118 -1.02 23.75 0.40
C LYS A 118 -0.84 22.37 -0.19
N VAL A 119 0.25 21.69 0.19
CA VAL A 119 0.39 20.26 -0.07
C VAL A 119 -0.55 19.51 0.87
N ARG A 120 -1.51 18.78 0.29
CA ARG A 120 -2.42 17.90 1.01
C ARG A 120 -1.76 16.55 1.28
N VAL A 121 -1.68 16.14 2.54
CA VAL A 121 -1.05 14.89 2.98
C VAL A 121 -2.08 13.99 3.64
N TRP A 122 -2.22 12.76 3.15
CA TRP A 122 -3.04 11.72 3.77
C TRP A 122 -2.14 10.71 4.49
N ILE A 123 -2.43 10.43 5.75
CA ILE A 123 -1.69 9.44 6.54
C ILE A 123 -2.70 8.43 7.06
N GLN A 124 -2.42 7.14 6.86
CA GLN A 124 -3.22 6.07 7.42
C GLN A 124 -2.37 5.03 8.15
N GLY A 125 -2.92 4.51 9.24
CA GLY A 125 -2.35 3.43 10.02
C GLY A 125 -3.30 2.26 10.17
N ALA A 126 -2.76 1.16 10.70
CA ALA A 126 -3.49 -0.07 11.00
C ALA A 126 -4.41 -0.55 9.86
N VAL A 127 -3.89 -0.56 8.63
CA VAL A 127 -4.53 -1.30 7.53
C VAL A 127 -4.60 -2.78 7.90
N HIS A 128 -3.52 -3.29 8.50
CA HIS A 128 -3.54 -4.54 9.23
C HIS A 128 -3.56 -4.26 10.73
N GLY A 129 -4.47 -4.90 11.47
CA GLY A 129 -4.68 -4.60 12.87
C GLY A 129 -3.67 -5.23 13.84
N ASN A 130 -2.86 -6.19 13.36
CA ASN A 130 -1.78 -6.80 14.12
C ASN A 130 -0.43 -6.08 13.98
N GLU A 131 -0.43 -4.84 13.49
CA GLU A 131 0.77 -4.04 13.19
C GLU A 131 0.80 -2.73 14.02
N PRO A 132 0.88 -2.84 15.37
CA PRO A 132 0.54 -1.75 16.29
C PRO A 132 1.53 -0.57 16.32
N ALA A 133 2.79 -0.73 15.91
CA ALA A 133 3.70 0.41 15.90
C ALA A 133 3.33 1.42 14.81
N GLY A 134 2.74 0.97 13.70
CA GLY A 134 2.20 1.86 12.67
C GLY A 134 1.03 2.70 13.18
N ASP A 135 0.10 2.04 13.89
CA ASP A 135 -1.02 2.70 14.58
C ASP A 135 -0.52 3.80 15.54
N GLU A 136 0.31 3.42 16.52
CA GLU A 136 0.80 4.37 17.54
C GLU A 136 1.75 5.43 16.97
N ALA A 137 2.47 5.18 15.88
CA ALA A 137 3.30 6.19 15.23
C ALA A 137 2.46 7.31 14.60
N THR A 138 1.29 7.01 14.03
CA THR A 138 0.37 8.06 13.53
C THR A 138 -0.15 8.93 14.67
N GLN A 139 -0.47 8.31 15.82
CA GLN A 139 -0.92 9.02 17.01
C GLN A 139 0.23 9.84 17.65
N ALA A 140 1.45 9.29 17.65
CA ALA A 140 2.65 9.99 18.13
C ALA A 140 2.99 11.22 17.28
N LEU A 141 2.75 11.16 15.96
CA LEU A 141 2.87 12.34 15.10
C LEU A 141 1.89 13.44 15.53
N LEU A 142 0.62 13.09 15.80
CA LEU A 142 -0.37 14.05 16.30
C LEU A 142 0.02 14.62 17.66
N GLY A 143 0.53 13.79 18.57
CA GLY A 143 1.10 14.24 19.84
C GLY A 143 2.28 15.19 19.65
N LYS A 144 3.15 14.97 18.65
CA LYS A 144 4.24 15.90 18.30
C LYS A 144 3.70 17.24 17.80
N PHE A 145 2.67 17.24 16.96
CA PHE A 145 2.02 18.49 16.52
C PHE A 145 1.45 19.29 17.69
N ASP A 146 1.00 18.63 18.76
CA ASP A 146 0.54 19.29 19.98
C ASP A 146 1.68 19.78 20.87
N GLY A 147 2.72 18.96 21.04
CA GLY A 147 3.85 19.24 21.93
C GLY A 147 4.82 20.30 21.40
N ASP A 148 4.93 20.48 20.08
CA ASP A 148 5.81 21.46 19.45
C ASP A 148 5.03 22.39 18.52
N ARG A 149 4.48 23.46 19.10
CA ARG A 149 3.63 24.43 18.39
C ARG A 149 4.38 25.25 17.33
N GLU A 150 5.68 25.49 17.52
CA GLU A 150 6.47 26.25 16.55
C GLU A 150 6.74 25.41 15.30
N TRP A 151 7.13 24.14 15.49
CA TRP A 151 7.23 23.18 14.40
C TRP A 151 5.87 22.93 13.73
N ALA A 152 4.79 22.76 14.51
CA ALA A 152 3.45 22.59 13.96
C ALA A 152 3.05 23.77 13.07
N ALA A 153 3.30 25.00 13.51
CA ALA A 153 3.01 26.19 12.71
C ALA A 153 3.83 26.24 11.41
N SER A 154 5.11 25.86 11.44
CA SER A 154 5.96 25.85 10.23
C SER A 154 5.50 24.81 9.21
N ILE A 155 5.12 23.62 9.68
CA ILE A 155 4.56 22.57 8.82
C ILE A 155 3.20 23.00 8.25
N LEU A 156 2.29 23.51 9.09
CA LEU A 156 0.93 23.87 8.67
C LEU A 156 0.85 25.17 7.86
N ASP A 157 1.92 25.97 7.77
CA ASP A 157 2.02 27.03 6.76
C ASP A 157 2.05 26.45 5.33
N LYS A 158 2.65 25.25 5.18
CA LYS A 158 2.87 24.58 3.90
C LYS A 158 1.90 23.44 3.62
N LEU A 159 1.44 22.77 4.67
CA LEU A 159 0.68 21.53 4.57
C LEU A 159 -0.74 21.65 5.11
N GLU A 160 -1.59 20.76 4.61
CA GLU A 160 -2.88 20.38 5.18
C GLU A 160 -2.89 18.86 5.29
N LEU A 161 -3.23 18.31 6.47
CA LEU A 161 -3.08 16.88 6.72
C LEU A 161 -4.41 16.25 7.16
N VAL A 162 -4.67 15.04 6.68
CA VAL A 162 -5.66 14.13 7.27
C VAL A 162 -4.93 12.91 7.79
N VAL A 163 -5.14 12.59 9.06
CA VAL A 163 -4.61 11.39 9.72
C VAL A 163 -5.78 10.49 10.08
N LEU A 164 -5.84 9.30 9.47
CA LEU A 164 -6.76 8.21 9.78
C LEU A 164 -5.99 7.10 10.54
N PRO A 165 -5.96 7.10 11.88
CA PRO A 165 -5.06 6.22 12.63
C PRO A 165 -5.36 4.73 12.42
N ARG A 166 -6.65 4.37 12.22
CA ARG A 166 -7.08 2.99 12.05
C ARG A 166 -7.95 2.80 10.81
N TYR A 167 -7.35 2.22 9.78
CA TYR A 167 -8.07 1.76 8.58
C TYR A 167 -8.86 0.47 8.84
N ASN A 168 -8.39 -0.41 9.73
CA ASN A 168 -9.03 -1.67 10.08
C ASN A 168 -9.27 -1.78 11.60
N PRO A 169 -10.23 -1.03 12.17
CA PRO A 169 -10.49 -1.03 13.61
C PRO A 169 -10.94 -2.40 14.13
N ASP A 170 -11.61 -3.21 13.31
CA ASP A 170 -12.00 -4.57 13.67
C ASP A 170 -10.78 -5.49 13.75
N GLY A 171 -9.87 -5.39 12.79
CA GLY A 171 -8.59 -6.08 12.81
C GLY A 171 -7.76 -5.69 14.04
N VAL A 172 -7.78 -4.42 14.44
CA VAL A 172 -7.09 -3.95 15.65
C VAL A 172 -7.71 -4.57 16.90
N PHE A 173 -9.03 -4.61 16.99
CA PHE A 173 -9.75 -5.26 18.09
C PHE A 173 -9.38 -6.75 18.22
N TYR A 174 -9.31 -7.46 17.09
CA TYR A 174 -8.94 -8.87 17.02
C TYR A 174 -7.44 -9.12 16.96
N PHE A 175 -6.60 -8.08 16.97
CA PHE A 175 -5.15 -8.17 16.72
C PHE A 175 -4.79 -9.09 15.54
N GLN A 176 -5.46 -8.90 14.41
CA GLN A 176 -5.30 -9.70 13.20
C GLN A 176 -5.03 -8.84 11.97
N ARG A 177 -4.50 -9.48 10.93
CA ARG A 177 -4.15 -8.81 9.67
C ARG A 177 -5.37 -8.38 8.87
N THR A 178 -6.32 -9.29 8.71
CA THR A 178 -7.44 -9.17 7.78
C THR A 178 -8.63 -8.43 8.39
N LEU A 179 -9.60 -8.08 7.56
CA LEU A 179 -10.95 -7.71 8.00
C LEU A 179 -11.64 -8.93 8.66
N PRO A 180 -12.76 -8.76 9.40
CA PRO A 180 -13.56 -9.87 9.93
C PRO A 180 -14.01 -10.88 8.86
N THR A 181 -14.15 -10.42 7.61
CA THR A 181 -14.43 -11.27 6.44
C THR A 181 -13.23 -12.01 5.86
N ASN A 182 -12.04 -11.93 6.49
CA ASN A 182 -10.80 -12.57 6.06
C ASN A 182 -10.22 -12.10 4.72
N TYR A 183 -10.70 -10.97 4.20
CA TYR A 183 -10.03 -10.25 3.11
C TYR A 183 -8.88 -9.41 3.66
N ASP A 184 -7.74 -9.42 2.97
CA ASP A 184 -6.65 -8.48 3.23
C ASP A 184 -7.04 -7.11 2.64
N PRO A 185 -7.26 -6.07 3.47
CA PRO A 185 -7.63 -4.75 2.97
C PRO A 185 -6.55 -4.14 2.07
N ASN A 186 -5.27 -4.47 2.29
CA ASN A 186 -4.15 -4.06 1.44
C ASN A 186 -4.01 -4.94 0.17
N ARG A 187 -5.06 -5.69 -0.20
CA ARG A 187 -5.21 -6.39 -1.50
C ARG A 187 -6.51 -6.00 -2.22
N ASP A 188 -7.22 -5.00 -1.70
CA ASP A 188 -8.59 -4.69 -2.11
C ASP A 188 -8.73 -3.41 -2.95
N HIS A 189 -7.62 -2.76 -3.32
CA HIS A 189 -7.70 -1.40 -3.87
C HIS A 189 -8.06 -1.29 -5.37
N ILE A 190 -8.01 -2.38 -6.13
CA ILE A 190 -8.51 -2.44 -7.53
C ILE A 190 -9.84 -3.20 -7.58
N LYS A 191 -9.84 -4.43 -7.05
CA LYS A 191 -11.04 -5.27 -7.02
C LYS A 191 -12.16 -4.62 -6.20
N LEU A 192 -11.87 -3.94 -5.10
CA LEU A 192 -12.84 -3.27 -4.23
C LEU A 192 -13.97 -4.22 -3.79
N ALA A 193 -13.64 -5.40 -3.29
CA ALA A 193 -14.61 -6.38 -2.83
C ALA A 193 -15.34 -5.93 -1.55
N ARG A 194 -14.71 -5.11 -0.71
CA ARG A 194 -15.22 -4.77 0.62
C ARG A 194 -15.71 -3.33 0.71
N GLN A 195 -16.86 -3.12 1.34
CA GLN A 195 -17.49 -1.80 1.44
C GLN A 195 -16.61 -0.80 2.22
N GLN A 196 -16.00 -1.24 3.32
CA GLN A 196 -15.06 -0.44 4.10
C GLN A 196 -13.92 0.14 3.24
N THR A 197 -13.30 -0.66 2.37
CA THR A 197 -12.27 -0.19 1.44
C THR A 197 -12.83 0.86 0.48
N ARG A 198 -14.05 0.67 -0.02
CA ARG A 198 -14.70 1.63 -0.93
C ARG A 198 -14.93 2.97 -0.25
N ASP A 199 -15.45 2.95 0.97
CA ASP A 199 -15.78 4.15 1.73
C ASP A 199 -14.53 4.95 2.11
N ILE A 200 -13.47 4.27 2.59
CA ILE A 200 -12.20 4.92 2.90
C ILE A 200 -11.55 5.48 1.63
N LYS A 201 -11.59 4.72 0.51
CA LYS A 201 -11.05 5.20 -0.77
C LYS A 201 -11.79 6.44 -1.27
N GLN A 202 -13.10 6.50 -1.13
CA GLN A 202 -13.89 7.69 -1.46
C GLN A 202 -13.56 8.88 -0.56
N LEU A 203 -13.39 8.66 0.74
CA LEU A 203 -12.98 9.70 1.69
C LEU A 203 -11.60 10.29 1.30
N MET A 204 -10.63 9.42 1.02
CA MET A 204 -9.30 9.83 0.57
C MET A 204 -9.37 10.57 -0.78
N ASN A 205 -10.13 10.05 -1.75
CA ASN A 205 -10.29 10.69 -3.07
C ASN A 205 -10.92 12.07 -2.97
N LYS A 206 -11.87 12.26 -2.06
CA LYS A 206 -12.49 13.57 -1.78
C LYS A 206 -11.49 14.58 -1.21
N PHE A 207 -10.55 14.12 -0.38
CA PHE A 207 -9.45 14.95 0.11
C PHE A 207 -8.40 15.24 -0.97
N ASN A 208 -8.31 14.38 -2.00
CA ASN A 208 -7.45 14.56 -3.17
C ASN A 208 -5.97 14.85 -2.81
N PRO A 209 -5.31 13.98 -2.01
CA PRO A 209 -3.96 14.23 -1.51
C PRO A 209 -2.90 14.31 -2.63
N HIS A 210 -1.81 15.01 -2.34
CA HIS A 210 -0.60 15.01 -3.17
C HIS A 210 0.45 14.04 -2.62
N VAL A 211 0.49 13.84 -1.30
CA VAL A 211 1.38 12.91 -0.59
C VAL A 211 0.53 11.97 0.27
N ILE A 212 0.86 10.68 0.26
CA ILE A 212 0.12 9.65 0.98
C ILE A 212 1.09 8.73 1.71
N VAL A 213 0.81 8.41 2.97
CA VAL A 213 1.64 7.48 3.77
C VAL A 213 0.76 6.36 4.33
N ASP A 214 1.22 5.14 4.15
CA ASP A 214 0.57 3.91 4.60
C ASP A 214 1.49 3.17 5.59
N MET A 215 1.09 3.10 6.86
CA MET A 215 1.91 2.58 7.96
C MET A 215 1.60 1.10 8.24
N HIS A 216 2.64 0.26 8.23
CA HIS A 216 2.59 -1.19 8.38
C HIS A 216 3.73 -1.71 9.28
N GLU A 217 3.77 -3.01 9.51
CA GLU A 217 4.91 -3.72 10.07
C GLU A 217 5.25 -4.98 9.24
N TYR A 218 6.54 -5.37 9.23
CA TYR A 218 6.99 -6.60 8.60
C TYR A 218 7.35 -7.68 9.63
N PHE A 219 7.49 -8.93 9.18
CA PHE A 219 7.81 -10.10 10.03
C PHE A 219 9.23 -10.03 10.60
N ALA A 220 9.34 -9.85 11.91
CA ALA A 220 10.61 -9.61 12.60
C ALA A 220 11.54 -10.85 12.62
N GLY A 221 10.96 -12.03 12.87
CA GLY A 221 11.71 -13.26 13.18
C GLY A 221 11.96 -14.19 12.00
N GLN A 222 11.79 -13.75 10.75
CA GLN A 222 11.93 -14.62 9.58
C GLN A 222 13.40 -15.07 9.44
N PRO A 223 13.72 -16.37 9.46
CA PRO A 223 15.09 -16.86 9.38
C PRO A 223 15.62 -16.92 7.93
N PHE A 224 16.88 -16.56 7.75
CA PHE A 224 17.62 -16.60 6.48
C PHE A 224 19.00 -17.24 6.65
N GLY A 225 19.59 -17.70 5.54
CA GLY A 225 20.92 -18.30 5.52
C GLY A 225 21.03 -19.50 6.47
N GLU A 226 20.14 -20.49 6.31
CA GLU A 226 20.07 -21.68 7.18
C GLU A 226 19.81 -21.34 8.66
N GLY A 227 19.05 -20.27 8.91
CA GLY A 227 18.68 -19.81 10.26
C GLY A 227 19.78 -19.05 10.99
N GLN A 228 20.82 -18.60 10.28
CA GLN A 228 21.90 -17.79 10.87
C GLN A 228 21.53 -16.33 11.02
N TYR A 229 20.57 -15.85 10.23
CA TYR A 229 20.24 -14.43 10.11
C TYR A 229 18.74 -14.16 10.22
N VAL A 230 18.41 -12.96 10.71
CA VAL A 230 17.09 -12.33 10.58
C VAL A 230 17.27 -10.91 10.02
N HIS A 231 16.19 -10.28 9.58
CA HIS A 231 16.23 -8.87 9.13
C HIS A 231 16.83 -7.96 10.21
N GLY A 232 17.73 -7.05 9.78
CA GLY A 232 18.41 -6.12 10.68
C GLY A 232 17.87 -4.70 10.65
N SER A 233 16.96 -4.36 9.72
CA SER A 233 16.44 -2.99 9.57
C SER A 233 15.40 -2.66 10.64
N ASP A 234 15.41 -1.44 11.16
CA ASP A 234 14.37 -0.94 12.06
C ASP A 234 13.08 -0.60 11.29
N GLY A 235 13.25 -0.05 10.09
CA GLY A 235 12.19 0.25 9.15
C GLY A 235 12.54 -0.18 7.74
N LEU A 236 11.54 -0.65 7.00
CA LEU A 236 11.60 -0.82 5.56
C LEU A 236 10.67 0.19 4.91
N TYR A 237 11.03 0.75 3.76
CA TYR A 237 10.19 1.75 3.09
C TYR A 237 10.13 1.51 1.58
N SER A 238 9.05 1.96 0.94
CA SER A 238 8.95 1.94 -0.51
C SER A 238 7.99 2.98 -1.06
N ALA A 239 8.43 3.72 -2.07
CA ALA A 239 7.55 4.57 -2.86
C ALA A 239 6.63 3.73 -3.76
N ALA A 240 5.56 4.32 -4.28
CA ALA A 240 4.76 3.73 -5.35
C ALA A 240 5.56 3.67 -6.67
N LYS A 241 5.48 2.53 -7.35
CA LYS A 241 6.40 2.18 -8.46
C LYS A 241 5.71 1.79 -9.77
N ASN A 242 4.38 1.71 -9.79
CA ASN A 242 3.66 1.35 -11.01
C ASN A 242 4.04 2.30 -12.15
N LEU A 243 4.37 1.75 -13.33
CA LEU A 243 4.90 2.51 -14.44
C LEU A 243 3.86 3.45 -15.11
N ASN A 244 2.57 3.28 -14.82
CA ASN A 244 1.51 4.21 -15.24
C ASN A 244 1.40 5.45 -14.33
N ILE A 245 2.25 5.57 -13.31
CA ILE A 245 2.45 6.83 -12.56
C ILE A 245 3.45 7.70 -13.33
N ASN A 246 3.15 9.00 -13.48
CA ASN A 246 4.02 9.96 -14.15
C ASN A 246 5.46 9.85 -13.62
N GLU A 247 6.42 9.81 -14.54
CA GLU A 247 7.82 9.54 -14.23
C GLU A 247 8.43 10.57 -13.27
N ASN A 248 8.04 11.86 -13.38
CA ASN A 248 8.54 12.91 -12.51
C ASN A 248 8.04 12.73 -11.06
N ILE A 249 6.81 12.23 -10.87
CA ILE A 249 6.27 11.90 -9.55
C ILE A 249 7.04 10.70 -8.94
N ARG A 250 7.34 9.68 -9.75
CA ARG A 250 8.14 8.53 -9.31
C ARG A 250 9.57 8.95 -8.95
N LYS A 251 10.21 9.79 -9.76
CA LYS A 251 11.54 10.36 -9.49
C LYS A 251 11.57 11.19 -8.23
N LEU A 252 10.60 12.10 -8.03
CA LEU A 252 10.46 12.86 -6.80
C LEU A 252 10.36 11.93 -5.57
N SER A 253 9.61 10.85 -5.69
CA SER A 253 9.47 9.87 -4.61
C SER A 253 10.80 9.18 -4.29
N GLU A 254 11.52 8.66 -5.28
CA GLU A 254 12.76 7.90 -5.05
C GLU A 254 13.99 8.79 -4.77
N GLU A 255 14.13 9.92 -5.45
CA GLU A 255 15.36 10.73 -5.42
C GLU A 255 15.35 11.78 -4.30
N LEU A 256 14.17 12.22 -3.85
CA LEU A 256 14.02 13.17 -2.74
C LEU A 256 13.49 12.49 -1.47
N PHE A 257 12.26 11.96 -1.50
CA PHE A 257 11.62 11.46 -0.28
C PHE A 257 12.30 10.21 0.27
N ALA A 258 12.49 9.18 -0.55
CA ALA A 258 13.10 7.92 -0.13
C ALA A 258 14.55 8.11 0.37
N LYS A 259 15.27 9.03 -0.26
CA LYS A 259 16.61 9.45 0.19
C LYS A 259 16.56 10.09 1.59
N ASN A 260 15.69 11.07 1.79
CA ASN A 260 15.56 11.77 3.08
C ASN A 260 15.12 10.83 4.21
N ILE A 261 14.22 9.88 3.93
CA ILE A 261 13.83 8.85 4.91
C ILE A 261 15.05 8.06 5.39
N ALA A 262 15.92 7.63 4.48
CA ALA A 262 17.13 6.89 4.82
C ALA A 262 18.12 7.74 5.63
N GLU A 263 18.30 9.01 5.23
CA GLU A 263 19.18 9.96 5.93
C GLU A 263 18.68 10.24 7.36
N ASP A 264 17.40 10.48 7.54
CA ASP A 264 16.78 10.76 8.85
C ASP A 264 16.78 9.53 9.76
N MET A 265 16.53 8.33 9.22
CA MET A 265 16.65 7.08 9.97
C MET A 265 18.08 6.87 10.48
N ASN A 266 19.08 7.08 9.61
CA ASN A 266 20.49 6.97 9.99
C ASN A 266 20.87 8.04 11.04
N ALA A 267 20.40 9.29 10.87
CA ALA A 267 20.62 10.35 11.85
C ALA A 267 20.01 10.02 13.23
N ALA A 268 18.90 9.29 13.25
CA ALA A 268 18.27 8.79 14.47
C ALA A 268 18.94 7.51 15.05
N GLY A 269 20.05 7.04 14.48
CA GLY A 269 20.73 5.81 14.91
C GLY A 269 19.94 4.53 14.60
N MET A 270 19.09 4.58 13.59
CA MET A 270 18.25 3.48 13.13
C MET A 270 18.62 3.08 11.69
N ARG A 271 18.36 1.81 11.36
CA ARG A 271 18.69 1.19 10.08
C ARG A 271 17.45 1.15 9.22
N ALA A 272 17.57 1.58 7.97
CA ALA A 272 16.49 1.51 7.00
C ALA A 272 16.98 0.86 5.70
N GLU A 273 16.09 0.11 5.04
CA GLU A 273 16.32 -0.52 3.74
C GLU A 273 15.06 -0.40 2.88
N PRO A 274 15.15 -0.54 1.55
CA PRO A 274 13.97 -0.69 0.72
C PRO A 274 13.13 -1.91 1.16
N TYR A 275 11.81 -1.78 1.10
CA TYR A 275 10.91 -2.89 1.41
C TYR A 275 11.09 -4.07 0.46
N VAL A 276 11.25 -5.23 1.06
CA VAL A 276 11.45 -6.50 0.38
C VAL A 276 10.54 -7.57 0.93
N THR A 277 10.17 -8.50 0.06
CA THR A 277 9.66 -9.82 0.43
C THR A 277 10.59 -10.88 -0.13
N GLY A 278 10.55 -12.10 0.41
CA GLY A 278 11.34 -13.19 -0.15
C GLY A 278 11.60 -14.31 0.83
N SER A 279 12.52 -15.19 0.44
CA SER A 279 12.86 -16.38 1.20
C SER A 279 14.37 -16.53 1.36
N SER A 280 14.78 -17.41 2.27
CA SER A 280 16.17 -17.88 2.30
C SER A 280 16.55 -18.43 0.92
N ALA A 281 17.78 -18.14 0.50
CA ALA A 281 18.32 -18.78 -0.68
C ALA A 281 18.49 -20.29 -0.44
N ALA A 282 18.59 -21.05 -1.52
CA ALA A 282 18.83 -22.49 -1.45
C ALA A 282 20.07 -22.82 -0.62
N SER A 283 20.02 -23.92 0.15
CA SER A 283 21.17 -24.37 0.96
C SER A 283 22.41 -24.57 0.09
N GLY A 284 23.57 -24.16 0.61
CA GLY A 284 24.84 -24.15 -0.12
C GLY A 284 25.00 -23.00 -1.14
N SER A 285 24.04 -22.07 -1.21
CA SER A 285 24.18 -20.83 -2.00
C SER A 285 25.25 -19.90 -1.41
N ASN A 286 25.90 -19.10 -2.28
CA ASN A 286 26.78 -18.01 -1.87
C ASN A 286 26.01 -16.76 -1.37
N PHE A 287 24.68 -16.81 -1.42
CA PHE A 287 23.77 -15.74 -1.00
C PHE A 287 22.90 -16.23 0.14
N VAL A 288 22.49 -15.33 1.04
CA VAL A 288 21.67 -15.71 2.20
C VAL A 288 20.16 -15.69 1.92
N ALA A 289 19.73 -14.85 0.97
CA ALA A 289 18.32 -14.65 0.65
C ALA A 289 18.10 -14.29 -0.82
N ASP A 290 16.89 -14.59 -1.29
CA ASP A 290 16.32 -14.17 -2.56
C ASP A 290 15.21 -13.18 -2.27
N PHE A 291 15.52 -11.90 -2.41
CA PHE A 291 14.60 -10.81 -2.13
C PHE A 291 14.05 -10.22 -3.43
N ALA A 292 12.76 -9.92 -3.40
CA ALA A 292 12.09 -9.06 -4.35
C ALA A 292 11.71 -7.77 -3.64
N GLU A 293 12.19 -6.65 -4.18
CA GLU A 293 11.73 -5.34 -3.76
C GLU A 293 10.22 -5.21 -4.06
N ALA A 294 9.54 -4.39 -3.27
CA ALA A 294 8.12 -4.09 -3.40
C ALA A 294 7.67 -3.93 -4.87
N GLY A 295 6.74 -4.79 -5.32
CA GLY A 295 6.29 -4.90 -6.72
C GLY A 295 5.59 -3.66 -7.30
N THR A 296 5.09 -3.72 -8.53
CA THR A 296 4.34 -2.63 -9.18
C THR A 296 2.82 -2.83 -9.14
N ASP A 297 2.38 -3.93 -8.53
CA ASP A 297 1.00 -4.39 -8.36
C ASP A 297 0.05 -3.25 -8.00
N GLY A 298 -1.00 -3.02 -8.79
CA GLY A 298 -2.04 -2.04 -8.50
C GLY A 298 -2.99 -2.46 -7.38
N LYS A 299 -3.13 -3.76 -7.05
CA LYS A 299 -4.07 -4.23 -5.99
C LYS A 299 -3.74 -3.74 -4.57
N ILE A 300 -2.48 -3.39 -4.31
CA ILE A 300 -2.01 -2.93 -3.00
C ILE A 300 -2.19 -1.41 -2.85
N GLY A 301 -2.42 -0.94 -1.62
CA GLY A 301 -2.73 0.45 -1.32
C GLY A 301 -1.71 1.42 -1.89
N ARG A 302 -0.42 1.19 -1.62
CA ARG A 302 0.69 2.04 -2.10
C ARG A 302 0.59 2.38 -3.59
N ASN A 303 0.46 1.38 -4.46
CA ASN A 303 0.43 1.61 -5.91
C ASN A 303 -0.96 2.05 -6.38
N ALA A 304 -2.06 1.53 -5.84
CA ALA A 304 -3.40 2.01 -6.17
C ALA A 304 -3.57 3.51 -5.89
N MET A 305 -3.08 3.94 -4.73
CA MET A 305 -3.08 5.34 -4.33
C MET A 305 -2.09 6.14 -5.20
N GLY A 306 -0.92 5.58 -5.53
CA GLY A 306 0.04 6.21 -6.45
C GLY A 306 -0.51 6.41 -7.87
N LEU A 307 -1.35 5.49 -8.36
CA LEU A 307 -2.02 5.59 -9.66
C LEU A 307 -3.03 6.75 -9.75
N THR A 308 -3.37 7.38 -8.61
CA THR A 308 -4.02 8.69 -8.59
C THR A 308 -3.05 9.84 -8.91
N GLN A 309 -1.83 9.56 -9.38
CA GLN A 309 -0.77 10.54 -9.65
C GLN A 309 -0.39 11.31 -8.38
N ALA A 310 -0.03 10.59 -7.33
CA ALA A 310 0.41 11.12 -6.03
C ALA A 310 1.74 10.49 -5.59
N VAL A 311 2.49 11.20 -4.75
CA VAL A 311 3.65 10.64 -4.03
C VAL A 311 3.10 9.74 -2.93
N VAL A 312 3.46 8.46 -2.90
CA VAL A 312 2.92 7.51 -1.93
C VAL A 312 4.01 6.63 -1.36
N PHE A 313 4.00 6.44 -0.04
CA PHE A 313 4.93 5.57 0.67
C PHE A 313 4.22 4.49 1.48
N LEU A 314 4.76 3.27 1.37
CA LEU A 314 4.58 2.20 2.34
C LEU A 314 5.75 2.26 3.33
N LEU A 315 5.45 2.30 4.62
CA LEU A 315 6.44 2.24 5.70
C LEU A 315 6.17 1.00 6.55
N GLU A 316 7.16 0.13 6.71
CA GLU A 316 7.03 -1.13 7.45
C GLU A 316 8.05 -1.20 8.59
N MET A 317 7.59 -1.14 9.84
CA MET A 317 8.46 -1.30 11.00
C MET A 317 8.65 -2.79 11.33
N ARG A 318 9.76 -3.16 11.96
CA ARG A 318 10.06 -4.56 12.31
C ARG A 318 9.16 -5.07 13.45
N GLY A 319 7.96 -5.62 13.23
CA GLY A 319 7.05 -5.83 14.37
C GLY A 319 6.05 -7.00 14.36
N ILE A 320 5.78 -7.61 13.21
CA ILE A 320 4.88 -8.77 13.18
C ILE A 320 5.51 -9.93 13.96
N ALA A 321 4.66 -10.62 14.75
CA ALA A 321 4.96 -11.80 15.57
C ALA A 321 5.77 -11.57 16.85
N ILE A 322 6.14 -10.32 17.20
CA ILE A 322 6.91 -10.03 18.44
C ILE A 322 6.15 -9.26 19.52
N ALA A 323 4.85 -9.02 19.31
CA ALA A 323 3.92 -8.48 20.31
C ALA A 323 4.39 -7.13 20.91
N ASP A 324 4.77 -7.09 22.19
CA ASP A 324 5.23 -5.89 22.91
C ASP A 324 6.75 -5.69 22.92
N GLN A 325 7.51 -6.65 22.37
CA GLN A 325 8.97 -6.59 22.32
C GLN A 325 9.42 -5.42 21.43
N GLU A 326 10.46 -4.69 21.84
CA GLU A 326 11.05 -3.56 21.08
C GLU A 326 10.05 -2.43 20.75
N PHE A 327 8.88 -2.40 21.38
CA PHE A 327 7.75 -1.58 20.92
C PHE A 327 8.08 -0.07 20.84
N GLN A 328 8.92 0.42 21.76
CA GLN A 328 9.40 1.81 21.72
C GLN A 328 10.24 2.07 20.47
N ARG A 329 11.26 1.25 20.19
CA ARG A 329 12.13 1.45 19.02
C ARG A 329 11.35 1.31 17.71
N ARG A 330 10.42 0.35 17.63
CA ARG A 330 9.57 0.17 16.46
C ARG A 330 8.68 1.37 16.20
N THR A 331 8.00 1.88 17.23
CA THR A 331 7.15 3.07 17.10
C THR A 331 7.99 4.31 16.77
N ALA A 332 9.18 4.43 17.35
CA ALA A 332 10.11 5.50 17.04
C ALA A 332 10.61 5.44 15.59
N ALA A 333 10.93 4.26 15.05
CA ALA A 333 11.26 4.08 13.64
C ALA A 333 10.13 4.54 12.73
N GLY A 334 8.88 4.18 13.07
CA GLY A 334 7.69 4.64 12.35
C GLY A 334 7.54 6.16 12.39
N LEU A 335 7.66 6.77 13.57
CA LEU A 335 7.58 8.23 13.74
C LEU A 335 8.70 8.96 12.99
N THR A 336 9.92 8.42 12.96
CA THR A 336 11.04 9.01 12.21
C THR A 336 10.79 8.99 10.71
N MET A 337 10.41 7.84 10.14
CA MET A 337 10.13 7.76 8.70
C MET A 337 8.92 8.63 8.31
N LEU A 338 7.84 8.60 9.11
CA LEU A 338 6.65 9.41 8.89
C LEU A 338 6.95 10.92 9.02
N GLY A 339 7.70 11.29 10.05
CA GLY A 339 8.16 12.66 10.28
C GLY A 339 9.05 13.18 9.15
N SER A 340 9.93 12.32 8.61
CA SER A 340 10.77 12.63 7.45
C SER A 340 9.94 12.99 6.22
N ILE A 341 8.88 12.23 5.93
CA ILE A 341 7.98 12.52 4.81
C ILE A 341 7.25 13.85 5.01
N VAL A 342 6.70 14.10 6.22
CA VAL A 342 6.00 15.35 6.54
C VAL A 342 6.95 16.54 6.42
N GLN A 343 8.16 16.45 6.97
CA GLN A 343 9.15 17.51 6.91
C GLN A 343 9.60 17.76 5.47
N THR A 344 9.92 16.70 4.72
CA THR A 344 10.33 16.79 3.31
C THR A 344 9.25 17.44 2.45
N ALA A 345 7.97 17.08 2.67
CA ALA A 345 6.86 17.69 1.95
C ALA A 345 6.70 19.19 2.28
N ALA A 346 6.92 19.60 3.52
CA ALA A 346 6.83 21.01 3.92
C ALA A 346 8.00 21.83 3.37
N ASP A 347 9.22 21.33 3.49
CA ASP A 347 10.43 22.03 3.04
C ASP A 347 10.48 22.20 1.52
N ASN A 348 9.80 21.31 0.78
CA ASN A 348 9.77 21.29 -0.69
C ASN A 348 8.35 21.50 -1.24
N ALA A 349 7.48 22.20 -0.51
CA ALA A 349 6.05 22.27 -0.84
C ALA A 349 5.74 22.75 -2.28
N ASP A 350 6.45 23.78 -2.75
CA ASP A 350 6.29 24.31 -4.10
C ASP A 350 6.71 23.28 -5.17
N GLU A 351 7.82 22.57 -4.95
CA GLU A 351 8.30 21.52 -5.85
C GLU A 351 7.35 20.32 -5.88
N VAL A 352 6.84 19.90 -4.72
CA VAL A 352 5.85 18.82 -4.62
C VAL A 352 4.57 19.19 -5.37
N LEU A 353 4.01 20.37 -5.11
CA LEU A 353 2.81 20.85 -5.81
C LEU A 353 3.03 20.93 -7.30
N LYS A 354 4.13 21.56 -7.73
CA LYS A 354 4.43 21.72 -9.14
C LYS A 354 4.59 20.36 -9.83
N THR A 355 5.39 19.46 -9.26
CA THR A 355 5.68 18.14 -9.84
C THR A 355 4.42 17.29 -9.98
N VAL A 356 3.58 17.26 -8.94
CA VAL A 356 2.33 16.50 -8.98
C VAL A 356 1.34 17.13 -9.96
N GLN A 357 1.14 18.45 -9.91
CA GLN A 357 0.15 19.12 -10.77
C GLN A 357 0.56 19.13 -12.25
N ASP A 358 1.82 19.36 -12.56
CA ASP A 358 2.32 19.27 -13.93
C ASP A 358 2.36 17.82 -14.40
N GLY A 359 2.75 16.87 -13.54
CA GLY A 359 2.71 15.44 -13.85
C GLY A 359 1.30 14.94 -14.18
N ILE A 360 0.27 15.45 -13.50
CA ILE A 360 -1.14 15.18 -13.84
C ILE A 360 -1.49 15.73 -15.23
N LYS A 361 -1.12 16.98 -15.53
CA LYS A 361 -1.39 17.58 -16.86
C LYS A 361 -0.69 16.82 -17.97
N GLU A 362 0.58 16.48 -17.78
CA GLU A 362 1.38 15.66 -18.69
C GLU A 362 0.75 14.29 -18.89
N PHE A 363 0.34 13.62 -17.80
CA PHE A 363 -0.32 12.33 -17.86
C PHE A 363 -1.64 12.38 -18.63
N ILE A 364 -2.45 13.43 -18.46
CA ILE A 364 -3.70 13.62 -19.21
C ILE A 364 -3.43 13.84 -20.70
N ALA A 365 -2.44 14.67 -21.03
CA ALA A 365 -2.11 15.03 -22.42
C ALA A 365 -1.29 13.96 -23.16
N SER A 366 -0.75 12.96 -22.48
CA SER A 366 0.17 11.97 -23.07
C SER A 366 -0.53 10.97 -23.98
N ASP A 367 0.04 10.72 -25.15
CA ASP A 367 -0.35 9.64 -26.07
C ASP A 367 0.57 8.42 -25.99
N ASN A 368 1.42 8.36 -24.96
CA ASN A 368 2.29 7.21 -24.74
C ASN A 368 1.47 5.94 -24.50
N ASP A 369 2.04 4.81 -24.88
CA ASP A 369 1.47 3.50 -24.57
C ASP A 369 1.25 3.35 -23.06
N ILE A 370 0.17 2.65 -22.70
CA ILE A 370 -0.09 2.19 -21.34
C ILE A 370 0.75 0.95 -21.06
N ILE A 371 1.16 0.78 -19.79
CA ILE A 371 1.94 -0.36 -19.35
C ILE A 371 1.00 -1.38 -18.72
N ILE A 372 0.96 -2.58 -19.27
CA ILE A 372 0.09 -3.68 -18.81
C ILE A 372 0.85 -4.59 -17.86
N THR A 373 2.07 -5.00 -18.24
CA THR A 373 2.96 -5.81 -17.39
C THR A 373 4.36 -5.22 -17.40
N ASP A 374 5.12 -5.53 -16.35
CA ASP A 374 6.49 -5.09 -16.16
C ASP A 374 7.35 -6.18 -15.50
N TYR A 375 8.66 -5.93 -15.43
CA TYR A 375 9.62 -6.85 -14.83
C TYR A 375 10.75 -6.12 -14.11
N SER A 376 11.35 -6.82 -13.16
CA SER A 376 12.49 -6.37 -12.35
C SER A 376 13.80 -7.00 -12.82
N LYS A 377 14.91 -6.31 -12.58
CA LYS A 377 16.25 -6.88 -12.76
C LYS A 377 16.80 -7.34 -11.42
N THR A 378 17.45 -8.49 -11.41
CA THR A 378 18.14 -9.01 -10.23
C THR A 378 19.58 -8.52 -10.19
N GLU A 379 19.98 -8.00 -9.04
CA GLU A 379 21.35 -7.69 -8.70
C GLU A 379 21.82 -8.44 -7.45
N ILE A 380 23.11 -8.38 -7.16
CA ILE A 380 23.68 -8.88 -5.91
C ILE A 380 24.11 -7.67 -5.10
N ARG A 381 23.59 -7.56 -3.89
CA ARG A 381 23.94 -6.45 -2.98
C ARG A 381 24.03 -6.91 -1.53
N PRO A 382 24.75 -6.18 -0.67
CA PRO A 382 24.63 -6.35 0.77
C PRO A 382 23.21 -5.99 1.24
N PHE A 383 22.76 -6.63 2.32
CA PHE A 383 21.51 -6.31 3.01
C PHE A 383 21.70 -6.39 4.52
N ALA A 384 21.19 -5.42 5.27
CA ALA A 384 21.34 -5.37 6.72
C ALA A 384 20.63 -6.56 7.43
N MET A 385 21.40 -7.35 8.17
CA MET A 385 20.91 -8.52 8.91
C MET A 385 21.50 -8.60 10.32
N VAL A 386 20.80 -9.28 11.23
CA VAL A 386 21.32 -9.62 12.57
C VAL A 386 21.76 -11.07 12.57
N ASN A 387 22.99 -11.34 13.02
CA ASN A 387 23.44 -12.71 13.28
C ASN A 387 22.81 -13.22 14.58
N VAL A 388 22.01 -14.27 14.48
CA VAL A 388 21.19 -14.76 15.61
C VAL A 388 22.01 -15.33 16.77
N LYS A 389 23.30 -15.67 16.56
CA LYS A 389 24.14 -16.28 17.59
C LYS A 389 24.83 -15.27 18.49
N ASN A 390 25.11 -14.07 18.00
CA ASN A 390 25.90 -13.07 18.73
C ASN A 390 25.34 -11.64 18.67
N GLY A 391 24.25 -11.41 17.94
CA GLY A 391 23.57 -10.11 17.85
C GLY A 391 24.28 -9.09 16.95
N SER A 392 25.38 -9.47 16.29
CA SER A 392 26.12 -8.51 15.45
C SER A 392 25.33 -8.16 14.18
N ILE A 393 25.32 -6.88 13.83
CA ILE A 393 24.84 -6.41 12.53
C ILE A 393 25.85 -6.81 11.45
N VAL A 394 25.38 -7.50 10.42
CA VAL A 394 26.16 -7.97 9.27
C VAL A 394 25.46 -7.62 7.96
N TYR A 395 26.21 -7.65 6.86
CA TYR A 395 25.73 -7.29 5.52
C TYR A 395 26.04 -8.39 4.50
N PRO A 396 25.49 -9.60 4.68
CA PRO A 396 25.71 -10.69 3.74
C PRO A 396 25.14 -10.34 2.35
N PRO A 397 25.70 -10.93 1.27
CA PRO A 397 25.17 -10.74 -0.07
C PRO A 397 23.82 -11.46 -0.23
N VAL A 398 22.87 -10.76 -0.84
CA VAL A 398 21.55 -11.28 -1.25
C VAL A 398 21.39 -11.15 -2.75
N ARG A 399 20.54 -11.99 -3.34
CA ARG A 399 19.98 -11.69 -4.67
C ARG A 399 18.78 -10.78 -4.47
N PHE A 400 18.76 -9.67 -5.18
CA PHE A 400 17.78 -8.60 -5.00
C PHE A 400 17.13 -8.26 -6.35
N ALA A 401 15.88 -8.66 -6.56
CA ALA A 401 15.10 -8.22 -7.71
C ALA A 401 14.58 -6.80 -7.44
N SER A 402 15.22 -5.82 -8.07
CA SER A 402 14.95 -4.39 -7.87
C SER A 402 13.81 -3.91 -8.76
N THR A 403 12.89 -3.14 -8.17
CA THR A 403 11.85 -2.37 -8.86
C THR A 403 12.23 -0.89 -8.96
N THR A 404 13.47 -0.53 -8.63
CA THR A 404 14.02 0.83 -8.70
C THR A 404 15.16 0.89 -9.73
N PRO A 405 14.87 0.99 -11.04
CA PRO A 405 13.56 1.07 -11.67
C PRO A 405 12.99 -0.30 -12.11
N SER A 406 11.66 -0.36 -12.28
CA SER A 406 10.99 -1.44 -13.04
C SER A 406 10.99 -1.13 -14.54
N PHE A 407 10.84 -2.16 -15.38
CA PHE A 407 10.89 -2.07 -16.83
C PHE A 407 9.61 -2.61 -17.47
N ALA A 408 9.02 -1.87 -18.40
CA ALA A 408 7.84 -2.34 -19.12
C ALA A 408 8.13 -3.64 -19.88
N ASN A 409 7.19 -4.58 -19.83
CA ASN A 409 7.24 -5.87 -20.53
C ASN A 409 6.20 -5.93 -21.65
N LEU A 410 4.93 -5.64 -21.32
CA LEU A 410 3.83 -5.54 -22.27
C LEU A 410 3.26 -4.13 -22.21
N THR A 411 3.25 -3.45 -23.36
CA THR A 411 2.62 -2.15 -23.54
C THR A 411 1.54 -2.23 -24.61
N ARG A 412 0.64 -1.24 -24.61
CA ARG A 412 -0.48 -1.14 -25.55
C ARG A 412 -0.79 0.32 -25.81
N SER A 413 -1.23 0.65 -27.01
CA SER A 413 -1.59 2.04 -27.33
C SER A 413 -2.70 2.54 -26.41
N ARG A 414 -2.54 3.74 -25.87
CA ARG A 414 -3.53 4.33 -24.98
C ARG A 414 -4.84 4.55 -25.73
N PRO A 415 -5.97 3.96 -25.28
CA PRO A 415 -7.26 4.28 -25.88
C PRO A 415 -7.69 5.69 -25.47
N GLU A 416 -8.45 6.39 -26.31
CA GLU A 416 -9.08 7.65 -25.94
C GLU A 416 -10.12 7.45 -24.83
N ALA A 417 -10.84 6.32 -24.87
CA ALA A 417 -11.75 5.91 -23.81
C ALA A 417 -11.99 4.40 -23.80
N TYR A 418 -12.39 3.87 -22.64
CA TYR A 418 -13.01 2.56 -22.52
C TYR A 418 -14.54 2.68 -22.64
N LEU A 419 -15.18 1.71 -23.28
CA LEU A 419 -16.63 1.55 -23.32
C LEU A 419 -17.04 0.31 -22.53
N ILE A 420 -17.88 0.53 -21.53
CA ILE A 420 -18.42 -0.52 -20.65
C ILE A 420 -19.91 -0.66 -20.96
N PRO A 421 -20.40 -1.80 -21.46
CA PRO A 421 -21.82 -2.01 -21.70
C PRO A 421 -22.65 -1.86 -20.42
N VAL A 422 -23.91 -1.42 -20.54
CA VAL A 422 -24.83 -1.25 -19.40
C VAL A 422 -24.98 -2.49 -18.51
N ALA A 423 -24.78 -3.69 -19.08
CA ALA A 423 -24.80 -4.96 -18.34
C ALA A 423 -23.67 -5.09 -17.30
N TRP A 424 -22.60 -4.32 -17.44
CA TRP A 424 -21.41 -4.30 -16.58
C TRP A 424 -21.36 -3.05 -15.69
N ALA A 425 -22.52 -2.57 -15.24
CA ALA A 425 -22.62 -1.35 -14.44
C ALA A 425 -21.81 -1.40 -13.13
N ASP A 426 -21.58 -2.58 -12.55
CA ASP A 426 -20.78 -2.71 -11.33
C ASP A 426 -19.30 -2.34 -11.55
N LEU A 427 -18.74 -2.56 -12.76
CA LEU A 427 -17.40 -2.13 -13.12
C LEU A 427 -17.32 -0.60 -13.13
N ALA A 428 -18.32 0.06 -13.72
CA ALA A 428 -18.43 1.52 -13.72
C ALA A 428 -18.50 2.07 -12.28
N GLU A 429 -19.26 1.44 -11.39
CA GLU A 429 -19.32 1.85 -9.98
C GLU A 429 -18.00 1.66 -9.22
N ARG A 430 -17.25 0.57 -9.48
CA ARG A 430 -15.89 0.37 -8.92
C ARG A 430 -14.91 1.44 -9.40
N LEU A 431 -14.99 1.86 -10.66
CA LEU A 431 -14.18 2.94 -11.21
C LEU A 431 -14.55 4.30 -10.59
N LYS A 432 -15.83 4.59 -10.38
CA LYS A 432 -16.28 5.79 -9.65
C LYS A 432 -15.76 5.83 -8.22
N VAL A 433 -15.81 4.71 -7.49
CA VAL A 433 -15.19 4.59 -6.14
C VAL A 433 -13.69 4.88 -6.18
N SER A 434 -13.02 4.42 -7.25
CA SER A 434 -11.60 4.71 -7.50
C SER A 434 -11.32 6.16 -7.87
N GLY A 435 -12.35 7.00 -7.97
CA GLY A 435 -12.24 8.44 -8.23
C GLY A 435 -12.19 8.77 -9.72
N LEU A 436 -12.57 7.85 -10.61
CA LEU A 436 -12.70 8.15 -12.03
C LEU A 436 -14.02 8.86 -12.33
N GLU A 437 -13.96 9.81 -13.27
CA GLU A 437 -15.11 10.32 -13.98
C GLU A 437 -15.58 9.26 -14.99
N VAL A 438 -16.84 8.84 -14.85
CA VAL A 438 -17.47 7.83 -15.71
C VAL A 438 -18.75 8.42 -16.29
N GLU A 439 -18.75 8.66 -17.60
CA GLU A 439 -19.90 9.16 -18.35
C GLU A 439 -20.91 8.03 -18.55
N THR A 440 -22.19 8.29 -18.25
CA THR A 440 -23.30 7.41 -18.66
C THR A 440 -23.87 7.95 -19.96
N LEU A 441 -23.94 7.13 -21.00
CA LEU A 441 -24.35 7.56 -22.32
C LEU A 441 -25.88 7.71 -22.41
N ASP A 442 -26.36 8.93 -22.65
CA ASP A 442 -27.80 9.21 -22.80
C ASP A 442 -28.40 8.65 -24.10
N LYS A 443 -27.55 8.29 -25.06
CA LYS A 443 -27.92 7.76 -26.38
C LYS A 443 -27.12 6.49 -26.66
N PRO A 444 -27.61 5.60 -27.55
CA PRO A 444 -26.82 4.48 -28.03
C PRO A 444 -25.49 4.94 -28.63
N PHE A 445 -24.43 4.17 -28.39
CA PHE A 445 -23.17 4.30 -29.10
C PHE A 445 -23.20 3.41 -30.34
N GLU A 446 -22.80 3.96 -31.48
CA GLU A 446 -22.59 3.24 -32.73
C GLU A 446 -21.25 3.72 -33.31
N GLY A 447 -20.32 2.80 -33.55
CA GLY A 447 -19.03 3.13 -34.15
C GLY A 447 -18.01 2.02 -34.05
N THR A 448 -16.87 2.26 -34.70
CA THR A 448 -15.69 1.38 -34.67
C THR A 448 -15.03 1.41 -33.30
N VAL A 449 -14.68 0.24 -32.80
CA VAL A 449 -13.91 0.05 -31.56
C VAL A 449 -12.82 -0.98 -31.79
N GLU A 450 -11.80 -0.94 -30.95
CA GLU A 450 -10.88 -2.05 -30.75
C GLU A 450 -11.46 -2.99 -29.68
N ALA A 451 -11.63 -4.26 -30.05
CA ALA A 451 -12.07 -5.35 -29.19
C ALA A 451 -10.89 -6.29 -28.89
N LEU A 452 -10.87 -6.84 -27.68
CA LEU A 452 -9.87 -7.83 -27.26
C LEU A 452 -10.50 -9.22 -27.27
N THR A 453 -9.84 -10.19 -27.89
CA THR A 453 -10.21 -11.60 -27.84
C THR A 453 -9.20 -12.35 -26.99
N ILE A 454 -9.66 -13.17 -26.05
CA ILE A 454 -8.80 -13.97 -25.18
C ILE A 454 -8.18 -15.11 -26.00
N THR A 455 -6.86 -15.19 -26.04
CA THR A 455 -6.11 -16.24 -26.76
C THR A 455 -5.55 -17.32 -25.85
N SER A 456 -5.48 -17.06 -24.54
CA SER A 456 -5.28 -18.08 -23.51
C SER A 456 -5.91 -17.64 -22.20
N ALA A 457 -6.36 -18.60 -21.39
CA ALA A 457 -6.87 -18.38 -20.04
C ALA A 457 -6.36 -19.49 -19.10
N GLU A 458 -5.45 -19.16 -18.20
CA GLU A 458 -4.86 -20.07 -17.23
C GLU A 458 -5.39 -19.78 -15.84
N VAL A 459 -6.04 -20.77 -15.23
CA VAL A 459 -6.64 -20.66 -13.90
C VAL A 459 -5.61 -21.06 -12.83
N ASP A 460 -5.42 -20.21 -11.82
CA ASP A 460 -4.53 -20.49 -10.69
C ASP A 460 -4.95 -21.77 -9.95
N THR A 461 -3.98 -22.46 -9.34
CA THR A 461 -4.25 -23.69 -8.56
C THR A 461 -4.59 -23.43 -7.10
N SER A 462 -4.61 -22.17 -6.68
CA SER A 462 -4.86 -21.76 -5.29
C SER A 462 -5.85 -20.60 -5.22
N TYR A 463 -6.66 -20.62 -4.16
CA TYR A 463 -7.49 -19.49 -3.76
C TYR A 463 -6.63 -18.30 -3.35
N TYR A 464 -7.04 -17.12 -3.82
CA TYR A 464 -6.45 -15.85 -3.48
C TYR A 464 -7.57 -14.84 -3.28
N GLU A 465 -7.72 -14.33 -2.06
CA GLU A 465 -8.38 -13.03 -1.87
C GLU A 465 -9.83 -12.96 -2.40
N GLY A 466 -10.61 -14.04 -2.25
CA GLY A 466 -12.00 -14.14 -2.71
C GLY A 466 -12.21 -15.05 -3.91
N VAL A 467 -11.14 -15.35 -4.66
CA VAL A 467 -11.26 -15.87 -6.03
C VAL A 467 -10.15 -16.86 -6.36
N ILE A 468 -10.36 -17.63 -7.44
CA ILE A 468 -9.25 -18.26 -8.16
C ILE A 468 -8.92 -17.32 -9.31
N ARG A 469 -7.67 -16.85 -9.37
CA ARG A 469 -7.28 -15.87 -10.38
C ARG A 469 -7.12 -16.51 -11.74
N VAL A 470 -7.21 -15.68 -12.77
CA VAL A 470 -7.00 -16.06 -14.17
C VAL A 470 -5.88 -15.22 -14.77
N THR A 471 -4.92 -15.88 -15.41
CA THR A 471 -3.92 -15.21 -16.25
C THR A 471 -4.32 -15.38 -17.70
N THR A 472 -4.49 -14.26 -18.42
CA THR A 472 -4.92 -14.29 -19.82
C THR A 472 -3.90 -13.66 -20.75
N THR A 473 -3.92 -14.07 -22.01
CA THR A 473 -3.34 -13.31 -23.12
C THR A 473 -4.44 -12.91 -24.10
N THR A 474 -4.23 -11.82 -24.85
CA THR A 474 -5.24 -11.33 -25.80
C THR A 474 -4.66 -10.97 -27.16
N GLU A 475 -5.54 -10.92 -28.16
CA GLU A 475 -5.31 -10.28 -29.45
C GLU A 475 -6.36 -9.19 -29.72
N THR A 476 -5.99 -8.20 -30.51
CA THR A 476 -6.83 -7.03 -30.83
C THR A 476 -7.47 -7.19 -32.21
N SER A 477 -8.73 -6.75 -32.34
CA SER A 477 -9.39 -6.59 -33.65
C SER A 477 -10.26 -5.33 -33.67
N GLU A 478 -10.39 -4.71 -34.85
CA GLU A 478 -11.34 -3.61 -35.04
C GLU A 478 -12.70 -4.16 -35.48
N ARG A 479 -13.78 -3.62 -34.90
CA ARG A 479 -15.13 -3.90 -35.37
C ARG A 479 -16.13 -2.81 -35.03
N GLU A 480 -17.23 -2.80 -35.75
CA GLU A 480 -18.39 -1.98 -35.41
C GLU A 480 -19.14 -2.60 -34.21
N VAL A 481 -19.49 -1.76 -33.24
CA VAL A 481 -20.38 -2.12 -32.13
C VAL A 481 -21.57 -1.18 -32.06
N ARG A 482 -22.68 -1.70 -31.54
CA ARG A 482 -23.83 -0.91 -31.11
C ARG A 482 -24.11 -1.21 -29.65
N LEU A 483 -23.93 -0.22 -28.79
CA LEU A 483 -24.24 -0.32 -27.36
C LEU A 483 -25.48 0.52 -27.02
N PRO A 484 -26.39 0.04 -26.16
CA PRO A 484 -27.58 0.79 -25.80
C PRO A 484 -27.23 2.03 -24.97
N ALA A 485 -28.16 2.99 -24.93
CA ALA A 485 -28.13 4.06 -23.93
C ALA A 485 -28.06 3.46 -22.51
N GLY A 486 -27.39 4.16 -21.60
CA GLY A 486 -27.05 3.67 -20.26
C GLY A 486 -25.72 2.91 -20.19
N SER A 487 -25.08 2.61 -21.33
CA SER A 487 -23.68 2.14 -21.34
C SER A 487 -22.76 3.27 -20.88
N PHE A 488 -21.53 2.94 -20.47
CA PHE A 488 -20.61 3.89 -19.87
C PHE A 488 -19.40 4.14 -20.75
N ARG A 489 -18.91 5.39 -20.71
CA ARG A 489 -17.66 5.81 -21.33
C ARG A 489 -16.71 6.33 -20.25
N VAL A 490 -15.49 5.79 -20.24
CA VAL A 490 -14.43 6.18 -19.31
C VAL A 490 -13.28 6.75 -20.14
N SER A 491 -13.21 8.08 -20.25
CA SER A 491 -12.10 8.73 -20.94
C SER A 491 -10.79 8.40 -20.22
N THR A 492 -9.72 8.15 -20.98
CA THR A 492 -8.40 8.05 -20.38
C THR A 492 -7.75 9.41 -20.16
N ARG A 493 -8.37 10.52 -20.59
CA ARG A 493 -7.88 11.91 -20.44
C ARG A 493 -8.27 12.53 -19.10
N GLN A 494 -7.96 11.82 -18.01
CA GLN A 494 -8.25 12.28 -16.65
C GLN A 494 -7.20 11.80 -15.65
N LYS A 495 -7.10 12.48 -14.50
CA LYS A 495 -6.09 12.25 -13.46
C LYS A 495 -5.99 10.78 -13.04
N ASN A 496 -7.13 10.13 -12.80
CA ASN A 496 -7.19 8.78 -12.23
C ASN A 496 -7.27 7.66 -13.29
N ALA A 497 -7.05 7.97 -14.58
CA ALA A 497 -7.20 6.98 -15.66
C ALA A 497 -6.27 5.77 -15.55
N ALA A 498 -5.11 5.91 -14.89
CA ALA A 498 -4.17 4.81 -14.68
C ALA A 498 -4.79 3.63 -13.90
N LEU A 499 -5.77 3.90 -13.02
CA LEU A 499 -6.53 2.87 -12.32
C LEU A 499 -7.44 2.07 -13.27
N ALA A 500 -8.05 2.72 -14.27
CA ALA A 500 -8.81 2.01 -15.31
C ALA A 500 -7.89 1.19 -16.22
N MET A 501 -6.70 1.69 -16.57
CA MET A 501 -5.72 0.96 -17.37
C MET A 501 -5.27 -0.34 -16.68
N VAL A 502 -5.09 -0.31 -15.36
CA VAL A 502 -4.78 -1.51 -14.57
C VAL A 502 -6.00 -2.44 -14.47
N ALA A 503 -7.19 -1.89 -14.23
CA ALA A 503 -8.39 -2.68 -13.97
C ALA A 503 -9.00 -3.33 -15.22
N LEU A 504 -8.94 -2.66 -16.37
CA LEU A 504 -9.70 -3.02 -17.57
C LEU A 504 -8.87 -3.77 -18.62
N GLU A 505 -7.54 -3.77 -18.54
CA GLU A 505 -6.69 -4.53 -19.48
C GLU A 505 -6.52 -5.99 -18.99
N PRO A 506 -7.02 -7.01 -19.73
CA PRO A 506 -7.12 -8.39 -19.23
C PRO A 506 -5.80 -9.01 -18.75
N GLU A 507 -4.68 -8.72 -19.43
CA GLU A 507 -3.39 -9.31 -19.10
C GLU A 507 -2.72 -8.67 -17.87
N ASN A 508 -3.27 -7.59 -17.32
CA ASN A 508 -2.74 -7.04 -16.07
C ASN A 508 -3.09 -7.97 -14.90
N ILE A 509 -2.10 -8.29 -14.05
CA ILE A 509 -2.24 -9.22 -12.92
C ILE A 509 -3.30 -8.83 -11.88
N ASP A 510 -3.73 -7.57 -11.90
CA ASP A 510 -4.72 -7.00 -10.99
C ASP A 510 -6.03 -6.58 -11.69
N SER A 511 -6.21 -6.99 -12.95
CA SER A 511 -7.38 -6.66 -13.76
C SER A 511 -8.67 -7.32 -13.23
N TYR A 512 -9.81 -6.82 -13.68
CA TYR A 512 -11.11 -7.44 -13.43
C TYR A 512 -11.23 -8.85 -14.02
N VAL A 513 -10.46 -9.17 -15.07
CA VAL A 513 -10.32 -10.53 -15.58
C VAL A 513 -9.50 -11.38 -14.61
N SER A 514 -8.35 -10.88 -14.15
CA SER A 514 -7.49 -11.63 -13.22
C SER A 514 -8.15 -11.92 -11.90
N PHE A 515 -9.04 -11.05 -11.42
CA PHE A 515 -9.87 -11.29 -10.24
C PHE A 515 -11.20 -11.99 -10.53
N ASN A 516 -11.42 -12.49 -11.75
CA ASN A 516 -12.65 -13.18 -12.16
C ASN A 516 -13.95 -12.38 -11.89
N ILE A 517 -13.85 -11.04 -11.87
CA ILE A 517 -15.00 -10.12 -11.83
C ILE A 517 -15.63 -10.07 -13.23
N VAL A 518 -14.80 -10.09 -14.27
CA VAL A 518 -15.20 -10.38 -15.65
C VAL A 518 -14.70 -11.78 -15.99
N PRO A 519 -15.53 -12.83 -15.84
CA PRO A 519 -15.15 -14.19 -16.21
C PRO A 519 -14.99 -14.32 -17.72
N VAL A 520 -13.93 -15.01 -18.14
CA VAL A 520 -13.60 -15.27 -19.54
C VAL A 520 -12.95 -16.65 -19.71
N GLU A 521 -13.11 -17.24 -20.88
CA GLU A 521 -12.42 -18.45 -21.35
C GLU A 521 -11.60 -18.13 -22.62
N GLU A 522 -10.75 -19.08 -23.05
CA GLU A 522 -10.06 -18.97 -24.34
C GLU A 522 -11.08 -18.85 -25.48
N SER A 523 -10.80 -17.96 -26.43
CA SER A 523 -11.68 -17.56 -27.55
C SER A 523 -12.86 -16.66 -27.21
N ASP A 524 -13.06 -16.28 -25.94
CA ASP A 524 -14.07 -15.27 -25.59
C ASP A 524 -13.65 -13.89 -26.09
N GLU A 525 -14.62 -13.09 -26.53
CA GLU A 525 -14.45 -11.66 -26.74
C GLU A 525 -14.65 -10.94 -25.40
N TYR A 526 -13.67 -10.15 -24.98
CA TYR A 526 -13.73 -9.35 -23.77
C TYR A 526 -14.79 -8.24 -23.91
N PRO A 527 -15.72 -8.09 -22.95
CA PRO A 527 -16.89 -7.22 -23.14
C PRO A 527 -16.62 -5.73 -22.97
N ILE A 528 -15.38 -5.32 -22.72
CA ILE A 528 -14.99 -3.91 -22.58
C ILE A 528 -14.21 -3.50 -23.82
N PHE A 529 -14.70 -2.46 -24.48
CA PHE A 529 -14.15 -2.02 -25.77
C PHE A 529 -13.27 -0.79 -25.60
N ARG A 530 -12.36 -0.60 -26.53
CA ARG A 530 -11.42 0.53 -26.56
C ARG A 530 -11.77 1.44 -27.74
N ILE A 531 -12.03 2.71 -27.46
CA ILE A 531 -12.13 3.75 -28.48
C ILE A 531 -10.72 4.25 -28.74
N MET A 532 -10.22 4.07 -29.96
CA MET A 532 -8.92 4.57 -30.38
C MET A 532 -9.05 6.00 -30.95
N SER A 533 -7.96 6.76 -30.88
CA SER A 533 -7.88 8.16 -31.33
C SER A 533 -7.81 8.32 -32.84
#